data_AF-A0A1N6HMQ8-F1
#
_entry.id   AF-A0A1N6HMQ8-F1
#
_cell.length_a   1.000
_cell.length_b   1.000
_cell.length_c   1.000
_cell.angle_alpha   90.00
_cell.angle_beta   90.00
_cell.angle_gamma   90.00
#
_symmetry.space_group_name_H-M   'P 1'
#
loop_
_entity.id
_entity.type
_entity.pdbx_description
1 polymer ?
#
loop_
_entity_poly.entity_id
_entity_poly.type
_entity_poly.pdbx_seq_one_letter_code
_entity_poly.pdbx_strand_id
1 'polypeptide(L)'
;MKINAKNLPKKEEDLQQFLVDYFSGKDIRILEQDDNYIDVLLSNHKSSDYYIDPNILEGLQWWDKSIMIKEIPDQFRNLVKYQLSLNDNWTIYSWSLWLEQRLLENDVPNEIVILHIDDHTDCMPPLLFKKDNLFINPFNNEEVNLFNPNTVRRAIESGAISIGSFMTLFLHSMPRIQFRHLMPKHRLSKAQVSGKVNRGFLSDETIQPYQERPLLSFSPSEGIKSNLEYSVFTEIDDFLKDISDTASILLHVDMDYFNNRFDGDSDWRSHEFNHDPSAEIVYKNIEETFSTIENSNITKRIENYTVALSPGFFPVEFWKESISVINRVLIEKS
;
A
#
# COMPACT_ATOMS: atom_id res chain seq x y z
N MET A 1 23.66 6.75 -2.12
CA MET A 1 23.06 7.79 -1.25
C MET A 1 23.98 7.96 -0.07
N LYS A 2 24.37 9.19 0.25
CA LYS A 2 25.25 9.47 1.39
C LYS A 2 24.45 9.69 2.67
N ILE A 3 24.78 8.94 3.72
CA ILE A 3 24.16 9.04 5.04
C ILE A 3 25.25 9.39 6.05
N ASN A 4 24.96 10.29 6.99
CA ASN A 4 25.92 10.69 8.01
C ASN A 4 26.18 9.53 8.99
N ALA A 5 27.42 9.04 9.05
CA ALA A 5 27.81 7.89 9.86
C ALA A 5 27.58 8.11 11.36
N LYS A 6 27.53 9.37 11.83
CA LYS A 6 27.27 9.70 13.23
C LYS A 6 25.86 9.36 13.70
N ASN A 7 24.93 9.22 12.76
CA ASN A 7 23.53 8.93 13.04
C ASN A 7 23.22 7.43 13.00
N LEU A 8 24.23 6.60 12.74
CA LEU A 8 24.05 5.19 12.47
C LEU A 8 24.64 4.33 13.60
N PRO A 9 24.12 3.10 13.79
CA PRO A 9 24.74 2.13 14.68
C PRO A 9 26.20 1.89 14.30
N LYS A 10 27.07 1.76 15.31
CA LYS A 10 28.51 1.56 15.10
C LYS A 10 28.90 0.10 14.85
N LYS A 11 28.07 -0.84 15.31
CA LYS A 11 28.30 -2.28 15.07
C LYS A 11 27.73 -2.63 13.71
N GLU A 12 28.45 -3.45 12.97
CA GLU A 12 28.10 -3.83 11.59
C GLU A 12 26.75 -4.55 11.50
N GLU A 13 26.48 -5.50 12.39
CA GLU A 13 25.20 -6.23 12.44
C GLU A 13 24.02 -5.27 12.72
N ASP A 14 24.17 -4.40 13.73
CA ASP A 14 23.16 -3.39 14.08
C ASP A 14 22.95 -2.40 12.92
N LEU A 15 24.02 -2.02 12.22
CA LEU A 15 23.97 -1.12 11.07
C LEU A 15 23.19 -1.75 9.91
N GLN A 16 23.51 -3.00 9.57
CA GLN A 16 22.84 -3.69 8.48
C GLN A 16 21.35 -3.86 8.76
N GLN A 17 20.99 -4.30 9.96
CA GLN A 17 19.58 -4.43 10.37
C GLN A 17 18.87 -3.07 10.32
N PHE A 18 19.50 -2.04 10.89
CA PHE A 18 18.94 -0.69 10.88
C PHE A 18 18.66 -0.17 9.46
N LEU A 19 19.58 -0.39 8.52
CA LEU A 19 19.39 0.03 7.13
C LEU A 19 18.25 -0.75 6.46
N VAL A 20 18.12 -2.05 6.73
CA VAL A 20 17.04 -2.90 6.21
C VAL A 20 15.68 -2.40 6.72
N ASP A 21 15.58 -2.10 8.02
CA ASP A 21 14.35 -1.58 8.62
C ASP A 21 14.01 -0.20 8.06
N TYR A 22 15.01 0.67 7.90
CA TYR A 22 14.81 2.05 7.44
C TYR A 22 14.46 2.12 5.94
N PHE A 23 15.08 1.30 5.09
CA PHE A 23 14.81 1.20 3.65
C PHE A 23 14.04 -0.08 3.31
N SER A 24 12.94 -0.31 4.02
CA SER A 24 12.10 -1.50 3.85
C SER A 24 11.77 -1.77 2.38
N GLY A 25 11.97 -3.03 1.95
CA GLY A 25 11.72 -3.49 0.59
C GLY A 25 12.85 -3.26 -0.43
N LYS A 26 14.04 -2.81 0.02
CA LYS A 26 15.22 -2.64 -0.85
C LYS A 26 16.40 -3.51 -0.41
N ASP A 27 17.13 -4.05 -1.39
CA ASP A 27 18.47 -4.60 -1.22
C ASP A 27 19.46 -3.44 -1.06
N ILE A 28 20.15 -3.41 0.08
CA ILE A 28 21.06 -2.34 0.47
C ILE A 28 22.50 -2.84 0.41
N ARG A 29 23.36 -2.10 -0.28
CA ARG A 29 24.80 -2.37 -0.32
C ARG A 29 25.58 -1.13 0.08
N ILE A 30 26.45 -1.27 1.07
CA ILE A 30 27.42 -0.22 1.44
C ILE A 30 28.53 -0.25 0.38
N LEU A 31 28.69 0.86 -0.35
CA LEU A 31 29.73 1.03 -1.37
C LEU A 31 31.04 1.54 -0.76
N GLU A 32 30.92 2.55 0.10
CA GLU A 32 32.05 3.21 0.78
C GLU A 32 31.61 3.60 2.19
N GLN A 33 32.57 3.58 3.13
CA GLN A 33 32.37 4.01 4.51
C GLN A 33 33.61 4.74 5.01
N ASP A 34 33.41 5.95 5.55
CA ASP A 34 34.40 6.71 6.29
C ASP A 34 33.85 7.20 7.64
N ASP A 35 34.65 7.95 8.40
CA ASP A 35 34.27 8.44 9.74
C ASP A 35 33.07 9.41 9.74
N ASN A 36 32.72 9.99 8.59
CA ASN A 36 31.68 11.00 8.45
C ASN A 36 30.46 10.48 7.68
N TYR A 37 30.64 9.61 6.69
CA TYR A 37 29.57 9.15 5.82
C TYR A 37 29.67 7.68 5.44
N ILE A 38 28.51 7.07 5.20
CA ILE A 38 28.38 5.85 4.40
C ILE A 38 27.71 6.18 3.07
N ASP A 39 28.16 5.57 1.99
CA ASP A 39 27.48 5.61 0.70
C ASP A 39 26.77 4.28 0.46
N VAL A 40 25.44 4.33 0.34
CA VAL A 40 24.60 3.14 0.13
C VAL A 40 24.00 3.11 -1.26
N LEU A 41 24.04 1.94 -1.89
CA LEU A 41 23.26 1.64 -3.08
C LEU A 41 21.99 0.91 -2.67
N LEU A 42 20.85 1.46 -3.05
CA LEU A 42 19.55 0.82 -2.92
C LEU A 42 19.18 0.18 -4.26
N SER A 43 18.70 -1.06 -4.23
CA SER A 43 18.22 -1.77 -5.42
C SER A 43 17.05 -2.67 -5.06
N ASN A 44 16.29 -3.12 -6.07
CA ASN A 44 15.25 -4.12 -5.84
C ASN A 44 15.88 -5.50 -5.58
N HIS A 45 15.24 -6.30 -4.74
CA HIS A 45 15.70 -7.67 -4.43
C HIS A 45 15.76 -8.52 -5.69
N LYS A 46 16.84 -9.29 -5.83
CA LYS A 46 17.07 -10.18 -7.00
C LYS A 46 16.81 -11.65 -6.69
N SER A 47 16.72 -12.02 -5.41
CA SER A 47 16.50 -13.40 -4.97
C SER A 47 15.02 -13.68 -4.80
N SER A 48 14.57 -14.86 -5.22
CA SER A 48 13.23 -15.37 -4.93
C SER A 48 12.99 -15.53 -3.44
N ASP A 49 14.03 -15.82 -2.65
CA ASP A 49 13.92 -16.08 -1.22
C ASP A 49 13.37 -14.88 -0.44
N TYR A 50 13.58 -13.66 -0.94
CA TYR A 50 13.02 -12.44 -0.36
C TYR A 50 11.48 -12.48 -0.32
N TYR A 51 10.86 -13.08 -1.34
CA TYR A 51 9.41 -13.17 -1.45
C TYR A 51 8.83 -14.39 -0.74
N ILE A 52 9.66 -15.25 -0.11
CA ILE A 52 9.28 -16.41 0.72
C ILE A 52 8.52 -17.53 -0.01
N ASP A 53 7.64 -17.20 -0.95
CA ASP A 53 6.86 -18.12 -1.76
C ASP A 53 7.78 -18.91 -2.71
N PRO A 54 7.87 -20.25 -2.56
CA PRO A 54 8.71 -21.08 -3.42
C PRO A 54 8.26 -21.10 -4.89
N ASN A 55 7.00 -20.72 -5.17
CA ASN A 55 6.41 -20.75 -6.50
C ASN A 55 6.46 -19.39 -7.22
N ILE A 56 7.13 -18.37 -6.65
CA ILE A 56 7.14 -17.01 -7.22
C ILE A 56 7.52 -16.94 -8.70
N LEU A 57 8.43 -17.80 -9.16
CA LEU A 57 8.82 -17.86 -10.56
C LEU A 57 7.69 -18.35 -11.48
N GLU A 58 6.81 -19.24 -11.01
CA GLU A 58 5.63 -19.68 -11.75
C GLU A 58 4.60 -18.56 -11.89
N GLY A 59 4.40 -17.80 -10.81
CA GLY A 59 3.57 -16.60 -10.79
C GLY A 59 4.05 -15.55 -11.79
N LEU A 60 5.36 -15.31 -11.83
CA LEU A 60 5.95 -14.43 -12.83
C LEU A 60 5.78 -14.93 -14.26
N GLN A 61 5.86 -16.23 -14.51
CA GLN A 61 5.59 -16.78 -15.85
C GLN A 61 4.13 -16.58 -16.28
N TRP A 62 3.18 -16.67 -15.34
CA TRP A 62 1.78 -16.34 -15.59
C TRP A 62 1.58 -14.83 -15.80
N TRP A 63 2.25 -14.00 -14.99
CA TRP A 63 2.24 -12.57 -15.15
C TRP A 63 2.78 -12.22 -16.53
N ASP A 64 4.10 -12.33 -16.74
CA ASP A 64 4.78 -12.13 -18.01
C ASP A 64 6.12 -12.86 -17.98
N LYS A 65 6.33 -13.76 -18.95
CA LYS A 65 7.52 -14.61 -19.07
C LYS A 65 8.85 -13.85 -19.16
N SER A 66 8.83 -12.56 -19.47
CA SER A 66 10.02 -11.71 -19.57
C SER A 66 10.43 -11.06 -18.25
N ILE A 67 9.56 -11.06 -17.24
CA ILE A 67 9.78 -10.36 -15.98
C ILE A 67 10.70 -11.17 -15.05
N MET A 68 11.68 -10.47 -14.50
CA MET A 68 12.59 -10.97 -13.47
C MET A 68 12.10 -10.59 -12.06
N ILE A 69 12.57 -11.32 -11.05
CA ILE A 69 12.30 -11.05 -9.62
C ILE A 69 12.55 -9.59 -9.23
N LYS A 70 13.64 -8.99 -9.72
CA LYS A 70 14.00 -7.59 -9.43
C LYS A 70 13.03 -6.54 -9.99
N GLU A 71 12.19 -6.94 -10.94
CA GLU A 71 11.23 -6.07 -11.62
C GLU A 71 9.85 -6.13 -10.97
N ILE A 72 9.60 -7.07 -10.05
CA ILE A 72 8.34 -7.20 -9.30
C ILE A 72 7.86 -5.85 -8.74
N PRO A 73 8.71 -5.04 -8.06
CA PRO A 73 8.25 -3.78 -7.49
C PRO A 73 7.78 -2.75 -8.50
N ASP A 74 8.09 -2.94 -9.79
CA ASP A 74 7.77 -2.02 -10.88
C ASP A 74 6.60 -2.52 -11.75
N GLN A 75 5.99 -3.67 -11.39
CA GLN A 75 4.96 -4.30 -12.20
C GLN A 75 3.54 -3.87 -11.83
N PHE A 76 2.84 -3.32 -12.82
CA PHE A 76 1.40 -3.10 -12.81
C PHE A 76 0.81 -3.16 -14.22
N ARG A 77 -0.51 -3.33 -14.32
CA ARG A 77 -1.30 -3.42 -15.55
C ARG A 77 -2.59 -2.64 -15.39
N ASN A 78 -2.93 -1.86 -16.41
CA ASN A 78 -4.26 -1.28 -16.52
C ASN A 78 -5.16 -2.26 -17.27
N LEU A 79 -6.10 -2.87 -16.56
CA LEU A 79 -7.16 -3.68 -17.15
C LEU A 79 -8.38 -2.79 -17.40
N VAL A 80 -9.42 -3.34 -18.04
CA VAL A 80 -10.60 -2.56 -18.47
C VAL A 80 -11.30 -1.86 -17.30
N LYS A 81 -11.36 -2.50 -16.13
CA LYS A 81 -12.11 -2.03 -14.96
C LYS A 81 -11.25 -1.57 -13.79
N TYR A 82 -10.02 -2.07 -13.69
CA TYR A 82 -9.16 -1.87 -12.53
C TYR A 82 -7.68 -1.89 -12.91
N GLN A 83 -6.84 -1.28 -12.08
CA GLN A 83 -5.41 -1.49 -12.12
C GLN A 83 -5.06 -2.74 -11.30
N LEU A 84 -4.28 -3.63 -11.89
CA LEU A 84 -3.70 -4.79 -11.21
C LEU A 84 -2.21 -4.54 -10.99
N SER A 85 -1.70 -4.66 -9.77
CA SER A 85 -0.27 -4.55 -9.47
C SER A 85 0.27 -5.80 -8.77
N LEU A 86 1.58 -6.01 -8.88
CA LEU A 86 2.25 -6.96 -8.00
C LEU A 86 2.43 -6.33 -6.61
N ASN A 87 2.99 -5.13 -6.52
CA ASN A 87 3.13 -4.43 -5.24
C ASN A 87 2.06 -3.36 -5.08
N ASP A 88 1.55 -3.20 -3.85
CA ASP A 88 0.40 -2.34 -3.59
C ASP A 88 0.70 -0.83 -3.63
N ASN A 89 1.96 -0.44 -3.51
CA ASN A 89 2.34 0.96 -3.64
C ASN A 89 1.97 1.61 -5.00
N TRP A 90 1.64 0.84 -6.04
CA TRP A 90 1.10 1.37 -7.29
C TRP A 90 -0.36 1.84 -7.20
N THR A 91 -1.09 1.51 -6.13
CA THR A 91 -2.44 2.01 -5.86
C THR A 91 -2.47 3.54 -5.84
N ILE A 92 -1.51 4.19 -5.15
CA ILE A 92 -1.44 5.66 -5.12
C ILE A 92 -1.14 6.28 -6.50
N TYR A 93 -0.45 5.56 -7.39
CA TYR A 93 -0.24 6.02 -8.76
C TYR A 93 -1.54 6.02 -9.56
N SER A 94 -2.36 4.97 -9.43
CA SER A 94 -3.72 4.94 -10.03
C SER A 94 -4.58 6.08 -9.51
N TRP A 95 -4.55 6.35 -8.20
CA TRP A 95 -5.29 7.47 -7.63
C TRP A 95 -4.75 8.83 -8.07
N SER A 96 -3.44 8.95 -8.29
CA SER A 96 -2.84 10.15 -8.83
C SER A 96 -3.29 10.42 -10.27
N LEU A 97 -3.35 9.38 -11.12
CA LEU A 97 -3.91 9.48 -12.48
C LEU A 97 -5.37 9.95 -12.44
N TRP A 98 -6.17 9.38 -11.54
CA TRP A 98 -7.54 9.81 -11.33
C TRP A 98 -7.61 11.28 -10.89
N LEU A 99 -6.83 11.70 -9.88
CA LEU A 99 -6.80 13.10 -9.43
C LEU A 99 -6.38 14.09 -10.52
N GLU A 100 -5.38 13.74 -11.34
CA GLU A 100 -4.96 14.57 -12.48
C GLU A 100 -6.12 14.77 -13.46
N GLN A 101 -6.85 13.70 -13.78
CA GLN A 101 -8.04 13.79 -14.63
C GLN A 101 -9.12 14.69 -14.01
N ARG A 102 -9.44 14.52 -12.73
CA ARG A 102 -10.45 15.35 -12.03
C ARG A 102 -10.03 16.82 -11.98
N LEU A 103 -8.74 17.10 -11.84
CA LEU A 103 -8.20 18.45 -11.91
C LEU A 103 -8.37 19.08 -13.30
N LEU A 104 -8.09 18.32 -14.36
CA LEU A 104 -8.29 18.78 -15.75
C LEU A 104 -9.76 19.05 -16.07
N GLU A 105 -10.67 18.29 -15.47
CA GLU A 105 -12.12 18.45 -15.57
C GLU A 105 -12.67 19.57 -14.66
N ASN A 106 -11.81 20.16 -13.81
CA ASN A 106 -12.17 21.14 -12.79
C ASN A 106 -13.25 20.63 -11.80
N ASP A 107 -13.15 19.34 -11.46
CA ASP A 107 -14.10 18.57 -10.65
C ASP A 107 -13.37 17.73 -9.60
N VAL A 108 -12.40 18.35 -8.91
CA VAL A 108 -11.69 17.72 -7.80
C VAL A 108 -12.67 17.50 -6.64
N PRO A 109 -12.88 16.26 -6.18
CA PRO A 109 -13.88 15.97 -5.18
C PRO A 109 -13.51 16.55 -3.81
N ASN A 110 -14.51 17.12 -3.13
CA ASN A 110 -14.37 17.67 -1.79
C ASN A 110 -14.41 16.60 -0.69
N GLU A 111 -14.96 15.42 -0.99
CA GLU A 111 -15.09 14.28 -0.10
C GLU A 111 -14.78 13.01 -0.87
N ILE A 112 -13.86 12.20 -0.33
CA ILE A 112 -13.46 10.92 -0.90
C ILE A 112 -13.72 9.83 0.14
N VAL A 113 -14.26 8.70 -0.31
CA VAL A 113 -14.40 7.50 0.50
C VAL A 113 -13.41 6.48 -0.05
N ILE A 114 -12.48 6.05 0.80
CA ILE A 114 -11.57 4.95 0.48
C ILE A 114 -12.19 3.69 1.08
N LEU A 115 -12.47 2.73 0.20
CA LEU A 115 -12.83 1.37 0.56
C LEU A 115 -11.56 0.54 0.47
N HIS A 116 -10.98 0.21 1.63
CA HIS A 116 -9.73 -0.56 1.75
C HIS A 116 -10.06 -1.97 2.23
N ILE A 117 -9.80 -2.96 1.40
CA ILE A 117 -9.97 -4.38 1.71
C ILE A 117 -8.58 -4.98 1.79
N ASP A 118 -8.10 -5.22 3.00
CA ASP A 118 -6.69 -5.48 3.26
C ASP A 118 -6.52 -6.15 4.64
N ASP A 119 -5.42 -6.86 4.83
CA ASP A 119 -5.01 -7.35 6.15
C ASP A 119 -4.29 -6.23 6.97
N HIS A 120 -3.78 -5.21 6.29
CA HIS A 120 -2.94 -4.12 6.76
C HIS A 120 -3.58 -2.73 6.56
N THR A 121 -2.96 -1.69 7.15
CA THR A 121 -3.47 -0.30 7.04
C THR A 121 -2.68 0.56 6.04
N ASP A 122 -1.46 0.14 5.71
CA ASP A 122 -0.55 0.79 4.74
C ASP A 122 -0.29 2.28 4.97
N CYS A 123 -0.40 2.66 6.25
CA CYS A 123 -0.26 4.02 6.76
C CYS A 123 1.09 4.26 7.45
N MET A 124 2.14 3.48 7.14
CA MET A 124 3.48 3.77 7.65
C MET A 124 3.99 5.11 7.10
N PRO A 125 4.90 5.82 7.82
CA PRO A 125 5.50 7.05 7.32
C PRO A 125 6.33 6.80 6.04
N PRO A 126 6.02 7.41 4.90
CA PRO A 126 6.86 7.31 3.71
C PRO A 126 8.18 8.06 3.91
N LEU A 127 9.18 7.77 3.09
CA LEU A 127 10.46 8.49 3.05
C LEU A 127 10.31 9.76 2.20
N LEU A 128 9.42 10.65 2.64
CA LEU A 128 9.18 11.95 2.04
C LEU A 128 9.40 13.04 3.08
N PHE A 129 10.13 14.08 2.70
CA PHE A 129 10.48 15.17 3.60
C PHE A 129 9.63 16.39 3.33
N LYS A 130 9.03 16.93 4.38
CA LYS A 130 8.26 18.17 4.31
C LYS A 130 9.21 19.35 4.14
N LYS A 131 8.99 20.14 3.10
CA LYS A 131 9.64 21.42 2.87
C LYS A 131 8.56 22.45 2.59
N ASP A 132 8.36 23.38 3.53
CA ASP A 132 7.23 24.29 3.54
C ASP A 132 5.89 23.51 3.50
N ASN A 133 5.14 23.62 2.40
CA ASN A 133 3.87 22.90 2.15
C ASN A 133 4.01 21.76 1.13
N LEU A 134 5.25 21.39 0.77
CA LEU A 134 5.53 20.38 -0.25
C LEU A 134 6.16 19.14 0.40
N PHE A 135 6.01 17.99 -0.26
CA PHE A 135 6.73 16.77 0.07
C PHE A 135 7.83 16.55 -0.96
N ILE A 136 9.04 16.29 -0.48
CA ILE A 136 10.25 16.12 -1.29
C ILE A 136 10.73 14.68 -1.19
N ASN A 137 11.00 14.07 -2.34
CA ASN A 137 11.68 12.79 -2.42
C ASN A 137 13.20 13.00 -2.17
N PRO A 138 13.79 12.39 -1.13
CA PRO A 138 15.19 12.59 -0.78
C PRO A 138 16.18 11.98 -1.79
N PHE A 139 15.75 11.05 -2.63
CA PHE A 139 16.64 10.33 -3.54
C PHE A 139 16.97 11.14 -4.80
N ASN A 140 16.06 12.00 -5.24
CA ASN A 140 16.23 12.84 -6.43
C ASN A 140 16.01 14.35 -6.14
N ASN A 141 15.64 14.71 -4.92
CA ASN A 141 15.32 16.08 -4.48
C ASN A 141 14.18 16.72 -5.30
N GLU A 142 13.24 15.90 -5.76
CA GLU A 142 12.06 16.36 -6.50
C GLU A 142 10.84 16.44 -5.60
N GLU A 143 9.92 17.36 -5.93
CA GLU A 143 8.59 17.42 -5.33
C GLU A 143 7.77 16.18 -5.70
N VAL A 144 7.03 15.67 -4.73
CA VAL A 144 6.00 14.64 -4.92
C VAL A 144 4.62 15.27 -4.78
N ASN A 145 3.86 15.22 -5.86
CA ASN A 145 2.56 15.86 -5.97
C ASN A 145 1.52 14.86 -6.51
N LEU A 146 0.46 14.61 -5.73
CA LEU A 146 -0.60 13.65 -6.08
C LEU A 146 -1.40 14.04 -7.32
N PHE A 147 -1.36 15.30 -7.75
CA PHE A 147 -1.98 15.75 -9.00
C PHE A 147 -1.01 15.66 -10.20
N ASN A 148 0.20 15.14 -9.99
CA ASN A 148 1.18 14.88 -11.04
C ASN A 148 1.69 13.43 -10.94
N PRO A 149 1.08 12.50 -11.68
CA PRO A 149 1.38 11.06 -11.61
C PRO A 149 2.84 10.73 -11.85
N ASN A 150 3.54 11.51 -12.69
CA ASN A 150 4.96 11.28 -12.96
C ASN A 150 5.83 11.47 -11.71
N THR A 151 5.47 12.41 -10.82
CA THR A 151 6.22 12.63 -9.57
C THR A 151 5.97 11.51 -8.56
N VAL A 152 4.73 11.01 -8.49
CA VAL A 152 4.33 9.87 -7.66
C VAL A 152 5.03 8.59 -8.12
N ARG A 153 5.03 8.33 -9.43
CA ARG A 153 5.74 7.21 -10.03
C ARG A 153 7.23 7.20 -9.66
N ARG A 154 7.92 8.33 -9.78
CA ARG A 154 9.35 8.41 -9.43
C ARG A 154 9.59 8.21 -7.94
N ALA A 155 8.66 8.62 -7.07
CA ALA A 155 8.73 8.35 -5.63
C ALA A 155 8.54 6.86 -5.29
N ILE A 156 7.68 6.17 -6.03
CA ILE A 156 7.52 4.71 -5.95
C ILE A 156 8.79 4.00 -6.41
N GLU A 157 9.27 4.32 -7.62
CA GLU A 157 10.45 3.67 -8.23
C GLU A 157 11.71 3.85 -7.35
N SER A 158 11.89 5.04 -6.75
CA SER A 158 13.01 5.29 -5.83
C SER A 158 12.87 4.60 -4.47
N GLY A 159 11.68 4.11 -4.12
CA GLY A 159 11.37 3.57 -2.78
C GLY A 159 11.06 4.64 -1.73
N ALA A 160 10.80 5.89 -2.14
CA ALA A 160 10.34 6.92 -1.21
C ALA A 160 8.90 6.64 -0.73
N ILE A 161 8.10 6.00 -1.58
CA ILE A 161 6.79 5.43 -1.26
C ILE A 161 6.87 3.91 -1.44
N SER A 162 6.64 3.17 -0.36
CA SER A 162 6.70 1.70 -0.29
C SER A 162 5.33 1.08 -0.08
N ILE A 163 5.23 -0.25 -0.16
CA ILE A 163 3.97 -1.01 -0.01
C ILE A 163 3.24 -0.68 1.29
N GLY A 164 3.95 -0.50 2.40
CA GLY A 164 3.31 -0.19 3.68
C GLY A 164 3.05 1.30 3.94
N SER A 165 3.36 2.21 3.00
CA SER A 165 3.33 3.67 3.26
C SER A 165 2.56 4.52 2.24
N PHE A 166 2.02 3.93 1.17
CA PHE A 166 1.39 4.69 0.10
C PHE A 166 0.12 5.42 0.55
N MET A 167 -0.62 4.89 1.52
CA MET A 167 -1.86 5.49 2.00
C MET A 167 -1.60 6.84 2.70
N THR A 168 -0.46 6.95 3.38
CA THR A 168 -0.11 8.11 4.22
C THR A 168 -0.13 9.42 3.45
N LEU A 169 0.53 9.48 2.28
CA LEU A 169 0.61 10.71 1.50
C LEU A 169 -0.78 11.16 1.03
N PHE A 170 -1.62 10.21 0.61
CA PHE A 170 -2.98 10.48 0.15
C PHE A 170 -3.86 11.04 1.27
N LEU A 171 -3.88 10.38 2.43
CA LEU A 171 -4.63 10.81 3.61
C LEU A 171 -4.16 12.16 4.18
N HIS A 172 -2.87 12.49 4.03
CA HIS A 172 -2.32 13.78 4.44
C HIS A 172 -2.79 14.92 3.53
N SER A 173 -2.93 14.65 2.23
CA SER A 173 -3.09 15.67 1.20
C SER A 173 -4.55 16.05 0.90
N MET A 174 -5.51 15.15 1.13
CA MET A 174 -6.91 15.42 0.78
C MET A 174 -7.66 16.17 1.89
N PRO A 175 -8.60 17.07 1.57
CA PRO A 175 -9.27 17.88 2.58
C PRO A 175 -10.21 17.06 3.46
N ARG A 176 -11.00 16.15 2.87
CA ARG A 176 -11.90 15.25 3.61
C ARG A 176 -11.87 13.82 3.06
N ILE A 177 -11.64 12.86 3.94
CA ILE A 177 -11.68 11.43 3.60
C ILE A 177 -12.42 10.64 4.68
N GLN A 178 -13.24 9.70 4.22
CA GLN A 178 -13.70 8.56 5.01
C GLN A 178 -12.85 7.34 4.63
N PHE A 179 -11.94 6.93 5.50
CA PHE A 179 -11.09 5.76 5.32
C PHE A 179 -11.77 4.56 5.97
N ARG A 180 -12.42 3.73 5.15
CA ARG A 180 -13.11 2.52 5.60
C ARG A 180 -12.21 1.34 5.31
N HIS A 181 -11.98 0.51 6.33
CA HIS A 181 -11.11 -0.64 6.23
C HIS A 181 -11.88 -1.90 6.60
N LEU A 182 -12.08 -2.78 5.62
CA LEU A 182 -12.57 -4.14 5.82
C LEU A 182 -11.39 -5.05 6.09
N MET A 183 -11.27 -5.54 7.32
CA MET A 183 -10.12 -6.29 7.79
C MET A 183 -10.55 -7.68 8.29
N PRO A 184 -9.71 -8.72 8.20
CA PRO A 184 -10.05 -10.03 8.74
C PRO A 184 -10.24 -9.99 10.26
N LYS A 185 -11.21 -10.76 10.76
CA LYS A 185 -11.56 -10.81 12.19
C LYS A 185 -10.38 -11.13 13.10
N HIS A 186 -9.42 -11.93 12.63
CA HIS A 186 -8.26 -12.36 13.42
C HIS A 186 -7.24 -11.21 13.64
N ARG A 187 -7.23 -10.18 12.80
CA ARG A 187 -6.39 -8.99 12.96
C ARG A 187 -6.97 -7.94 13.89
N LEU A 188 -8.26 -8.05 14.28
CA LEU A 188 -8.88 -7.10 15.22
C LEU A 188 -8.16 -7.11 16.56
N SER A 189 -7.27 -6.14 16.75
CA SER A 189 -6.66 -5.88 18.04
C SER A 189 -7.55 -4.96 18.88
N LYS A 190 -7.44 -5.05 20.21
CA LYS A 190 -8.11 -4.09 21.12
C LYS A 190 -7.65 -2.64 20.92
N ALA A 191 -6.53 -2.42 20.22
CA ALA A 191 -5.93 -1.11 19.96
C ALA A 191 -6.42 -0.46 18.67
N GLN A 192 -7.00 -1.22 17.73
CA GLN A 192 -7.62 -0.65 16.54
C GLN A 192 -8.97 -0.05 16.92
N VAL A 193 -9.04 1.27 16.88
CA VAL A 193 -10.26 2.00 17.22
C VAL A 193 -10.71 2.84 16.04
N SER A 194 -11.94 2.61 15.60
CA SER A 194 -12.63 3.51 14.68
C SER A 194 -12.70 4.92 15.30
N GLY A 195 -12.39 5.94 14.51
CA GLY A 195 -12.37 7.31 15.01
C GLY A 195 -11.75 8.28 14.03
N LYS A 196 -10.87 9.14 14.55
CA LYS A 196 -10.21 10.20 13.80
C LYS A 196 -8.80 9.78 13.43
N VAL A 197 -8.39 10.17 12.23
CA VAL A 197 -6.98 10.14 11.85
C VAL A 197 -6.40 11.53 12.03
N ASN A 198 -5.31 11.62 12.76
CA ASN A 198 -4.57 12.85 12.98
C ASN A 198 -3.37 12.89 12.04
N ARG A 199 -3.23 14.00 11.34
CA ARG A 199 -2.05 14.30 10.52
C ARG A 199 -0.96 14.84 11.43
N GLY A 200 0.15 14.12 11.48
CA GLY A 200 1.33 14.52 12.22
C GLY A 200 2.57 14.53 11.33
N PHE A 201 3.69 14.78 11.99
CA PHE A 201 5.01 14.65 11.40
C PHE A 201 5.93 13.89 12.36
N LEU A 202 6.81 13.08 11.79
CA LEU A 202 7.88 12.38 12.48
C LEU A 202 9.20 13.06 12.10
N SER A 203 10.00 13.46 13.09
CA SER A 203 11.36 13.92 12.81
C SER A 203 12.21 12.75 12.33
N ASP A 204 12.88 12.91 11.20
CA ASP A 204 13.88 11.96 10.76
C ASP A 204 15.16 12.12 11.60
N GLU A 205 15.82 11.01 11.85
CA GLU A 205 17.07 10.96 12.62
C GLU A 205 18.23 10.43 11.78
N THR A 206 18.00 10.10 10.50
CA THR A 206 18.89 9.24 9.71
C THR A 206 19.44 9.97 8.49
N ILE A 207 18.65 10.09 7.42
CA ILE A 207 19.11 10.69 6.15
C ILE A 207 19.17 12.21 6.29
N GLN A 208 18.12 12.81 6.84
CA GLN A 208 18.05 14.26 7.02
C GLN A 208 17.58 14.57 8.44
N PRO A 209 18.50 14.53 9.43
CA PRO A 209 18.17 14.82 10.82
C PRO A 209 17.35 16.10 10.97
N TYR A 210 16.29 16.01 11.78
CA TYR A 210 15.36 17.10 12.09
C TYR A 210 14.42 17.53 10.96
N GLN A 211 14.50 16.91 9.79
CA GLN A 211 13.50 17.11 8.75
C GLN A 211 12.25 16.28 9.08
N GLU A 212 11.09 16.85 8.80
CA GLU A 212 9.80 16.24 9.11
C GLU A 212 9.34 15.29 8.00
N ARG A 213 8.87 14.10 8.35
CA ARG A 213 8.19 13.13 7.47
C ARG A 213 6.71 13.05 7.81
N PRO A 214 5.79 12.89 6.85
CA PRO A 214 4.38 12.77 7.16
C PRO A 214 4.11 11.50 7.98
N LEU A 215 3.31 11.63 9.03
CA LEU A 215 2.89 10.56 9.92
C LEU A 215 1.37 10.63 10.11
N LEU A 216 0.74 9.47 10.27
CA LEU A 216 -0.65 9.37 10.70
C LEU A 216 -0.73 8.72 12.07
N SER A 217 -1.69 9.16 12.88
CA SER A 217 -2.06 8.48 14.11
C SER A 217 -3.57 8.37 14.24
N PHE A 218 -4.02 7.28 14.85
CA PHE A 218 -5.45 6.95 14.96
C PHE A 218 -5.90 7.14 16.41
N SER A 219 -7.02 7.84 16.60
CA SER A 219 -7.58 8.11 17.92
C SER A 219 -9.09 7.88 17.91
N PRO A 220 -9.69 7.37 19.01
CA PRO A 220 -11.14 7.22 19.11
C PRO A 220 -11.86 8.56 18.86
N SER A 221 -13.05 8.51 18.25
CA SER A 221 -13.88 9.71 18.09
C SER A 221 -14.86 9.84 19.25
N GLU A 222 -14.78 10.93 20.02
CA GLU A 222 -15.76 11.29 21.07
C GLU A 222 -17.04 11.92 20.48
N GLY A 223 -17.53 11.42 19.34
CA GLY A 223 -18.75 11.90 18.69
C GLY A 223 -18.63 13.21 17.90
N ILE A 224 -17.42 13.76 17.75
CA ILE A 224 -17.15 14.93 16.91
C ILE A 224 -16.72 14.46 15.52
N LYS A 225 -17.49 14.79 14.48
CA LYS A 225 -17.11 14.51 13.09
C LYS A 225 -15.76 15.15 12.75
N SER A 226 -14.89 14.37 12.10
CA SER A 226 -13.58 14.81 11.62
C SER A 226 -13.62 15.00 10.11
N ASN A 227 -12.73 15.82 9.57
CA ASN A 227 -12.51 15.82 8.12
C ASN A 227 -11.83 14.50 7.67
N LEU A 228 -11.12 13.82 8.56
CA LEU A 228 -10.45 12.56 8.28
C LEU A 228 -10.88 11.52 9.31
N GLU A 229 -11.69 10.56 8.86
CA GLU A 229 -12.29 9.52 9.69
C GLU A 229 -11.77 8.15 9.28
N TYR A 230 -11.54 7.28 10.26
CA TYR A 230 -11.13 5.90 10.06
C TYR A 230 -12.16 4.97 10.68
N SER A 231 -12.65 4.00 9.92
CA SER A 231 -13.63 3.03 10.41
C SER A 231 -13.20 1.62 10.03
N VAL A 232 -13.13 0.75 11.02
CA VAL A 232 -12.81 -0.68 10.85
C VAL A 232 -14.09 -1.49 10.79
N PHE A 233 -14.16 -2.39 9.82
CA PHE A 233 -15.26 -3.32 9.60
C PHE A 233 -14.71 -4.74 9.46
N THR A 234 -15.54 -5.74 9.77
CA THR A 234 -15.24 -7.16 9.51
C THR A 234 -16.32 -7.86 8.71
N GLU A 235 -17.39 -7.12 8.37
CA GLU A 235 -18.52 -7.59 7.59
C GLU A 235 -18.73 -6.63 6.42
N ILE A 236 -18.79 -7.18 5.21
CA ILE A 236 -18.83 -6.38 3.98
C ILE A 236 -20.12 -5.54 3.86
N ASP A 237 -21.24 -6.05 4.38
CA ASP A 237 -22.50 -5.31 4.35
C ASP A 237 -22.42 -4.03 5.18
N ASP A 238 -21.80 -4.08 6.36
CA ASP A 238 -21.60 -2.89 7.20
C ASP A 238 -20.56 -1.95 6.61
N PHE A 239 -19.52 -2.52 5.99
CA PHE A 239 -18.49 -1.78 5.28
C PHE A 239 -19.05 -0.92 4.14
N LEU A 240 -20.11 -1.35 3.46
CA LEU A 240 -20.71 -0.63 2.33
C LEU A 240 -21.88 0.31 2.71
N LYS A 241 -22.35 0.29 3.96
CA LYS A 241 -23.49 1.10 4.42
C LYS A 241 -23.13 2.57 4.68
N ASP A 242 -24.14 3.42 4.59
CA ASP A 242 -24.10 4.84 5.01
C ASP A 242 -23.02 5.70 4.32
N ILE A 243 -22.64 5.34 3.09
CA ILE A 243 -21.72 6.12 2.26
C ILE A 243 -22.49 7.24 1.55
N SER A 244 -22.11 8.49 1.82
CA SER A 244 -22.65 9.70 1.20
C SER A 244 -22.81 9.57 -0.32
N ASP A 245 -23.98 9.90 -0.86
CA ASP A 245 -24.26 9.83 -2.30
C ASP A 245 -23.42 10.82 -3.13
N THR A 246 -22.82 11.82 -2.48
CA THR A 246 -22.00 12.87 -3.11
C THR A 246 -20.50 12.61 -3.06
N ALA A 247 -20.06 11.55 -2.38
CA ALA A 247 -18.65 11.22 -2.27
C ALA A 247 -18.15 10.43 -3.48
N SER A 248 -16.95 10.77 -3.96
CA SER A 248 -16.19 9.92 -4.90
C SER A 248 -15.64 8.72 -4.15
N ILE A 249 -15.79 7.52 -4.72
CA ILE A 249 -15.38 6.28 -4.07
C ILE A 249 -14.17 5.68 -4.79
N LEU A 250 -13.13 5.37 -4.02
CA LEU A 250 -11.95 4.65 -4.49
C LEU A 250 -11.94 3.29 -3.80
N LEU A 251 -11.94 2.20 -4.56
CA LEU A 251 -11.83 0.84 -4.04
C LEU A 251 -10.40 0.33 -4.21
N HIS A 252 -9.82 -0.08 -3.10
CA HIS A 252 -8.56 -0.79 -3.03
C HIS A 252 -8.77 -2.18 -2.43
N VAL A 253 -8.15 -3.19 -3.05
CA VAL A 253 -8.15 -4.57 -2.59
C VAL A 253 -6.71 -5.12 -2.62
N ASP A 254 -6.12 -5.33 -1.46
CA ASP A 254 -4.95 -6.22 -1.34
C ASP A 254 -5.46 -7.65 -1.22
N MET A 255 -4.87 -8.55 -2.01
CA MET A 255 -5.27 -9.95 -2.04
C MET A 255 -4.84 -10.70 -0.77
N ASP A 256 -3.92 -10.15 0.03
CA ASP A 256 -3.54 -10.71 1.33
C ASP A 256 -4.72 -10.78 2.32
N TYR A 257 -5.73 -9.92 2.16
CA TYR A 257 -7.01 -9.98 2.88
C TYR A 257 -7.66 -11.37 2.78
N PHE A 258 -7.52 -12.05 1.63
CA PHE A 258 -8.14 -13.35 1.37
C PHE A 258 -7.26 -14.53 1.78
N ASN A 259 -5.94 -14.36 1.75
CA ASN A 259 -4.96 -15.33 2.25
C ASN A 259 -3.64 -14.59 2.49
N ASN A 260 -3.20 -14.53 3.74
CA ASN A 260 -1.92 -13.95 4.12
C ASN A 260 -1.05 -15.04 4.77
N ARG A 261 -0.85 -16.15 4.04
CA ARG A 261 -0.08 -17.31 4.53
C ARG A 261 1.32 -16.91 4.98
N PHE A 262 1.99 -16.06 4.21
CA PHE A 262 3.40 -15.78 4.40
C PHE A 262 3.63 -14.59 5.33
N ASP A 263 2.76 -13.58 5.32
CA ASP A 263 2.85 -12.37 6.17
C ASP A 263 4.24 -11.70 6.16
N GLY A 264 4.98 -11.81 5.04
CA GLY A 264 6.36 -11.33 4.95
C GLY A 264 7.36 -12.06 5.86
N ASP A 265 7.01 -13.22 6.43
CA ASP A 265 7.84 -14.00 7.36
C ASP A 265 8.10 -15.43 6.87
N SER A 266 9.38 -15.81 6.77
CA SER A 266 9.77 -17.18 6.41
C SER A 266 9.36 -18.24 7.45
N ASP A 267 9.15 -17.84 8.70
CA ASP A 267 8.74 -18.70 9.82
C ASP A 267 7.21 -18.76 10.01
N TRP A 268 6.43 -18.34 9.00
CA TRP A 268 4.96 -18.28 9.02
C TRP A 268 4.25 -19.54 9.54
N ARG A 269 4.84 -20.72 9.34
CA ARG A 269 4.27 -22.00 9.83
C ARG A 269 4.18 -22.08 11.36
N SER A 270 4.97 -21.26 12.06
CA SER A 270 5.03 -21.21 13.52
C SER A 270 4.12 -20.13 14.14
N HIS A 271 3.50 -19.29 13.31
CA HIS A 271 2.63 -18.21 13.78
C HIS A 271 1.38 -18.78 14.45
N GLU A 272 0.98 -18.15 15.56
CA GLU A 272 -0.24 -18.52 16.29
C GLU A 272 -1.50 -18.27 15.45
N PHE A 273 -1.49 -17.21 14.63
CA PHE A 273 -2.60 -16.78 13.79
C PHE A 273 -2.20 -16.84 12.31
N ASN A 274 -2.05 -18.04 11.78
CA ASN A 274 -1.77 -18.26 10.36
C ASN A 274 -3.07 -18.16 9.53
N HIS A 275 -3.10 -17.25 8.55
CA HIS A 275 -4.22 -17.08 7.63
C HIS A 275 -3.97 -17.80 6.29
N ASP A 276 -4.09 -19.14 6.30
CA ASP A 276 -3.89 -20.01 5.14
C ASP A 276 -5.13 -20.85 4.78
N PRO A 277 -6.25 -20.22 4.34
CA PRO A 277 -7.42 -20.94 3.87
C PRO A 277 -7.14 -21.74 2.57
N SER A 278 -7.94 -22.77 2.34
CA SER A 278 -7.87 -23.55 1.09
C SER A 278 -8.26 -22.72 -0.14
N ALA A 279 -7.81 -23.14 -1.32
CA ALA A 279 -8.14 -22.51 -2.60
C ALA A 279 -9.66 -22.30 -2.80
N GLU A 280 -10.48 -23.30 -2.41
CA GLU A 280 -11.94 -23.22 -2.50
C GLU A 280 -12.49 -22.05 -1.67
N ILE A 281 -11.99 -21.88 -0.45
CA ILE A 281 -12.40 -20.79 0.45
C ILE A 281 -11.92 -19.44 -0.10
N VAL A 282 -10.67 -19.36 -0.57
CA VAL A 282 -10.10 -18.13 -1.17
C VAL A 282 -10.97 -17.66 -2.33
N TYR A 283 -11.22 -18.53 -3.33
CA TYR A 283 -11.98 -18.14 -4.52
C TYR A 283 -13.44 -17.81 -4.21
N LYS A 284 -14.06 -18.54 -3.27
CA LYS A 284 -15.40 -18.24 -2.80
C LYS A 284 -15.46 -16.86 -2.13
N ASN A 285 -14.53 -16.55 -1.24
CA ASN A 285 -14.50 -15.27 -0.53
C ASN A 285 -14.26 -14.10 -1.50
N ILE A 286 -13.39 -14.27 -2.50
CA ILE A 286 -13.19 -13.28 -3.57
C ILE A 286 -14.50 -13.07 -4.35
N GLU A 287 -15.14 -14.16 -4.81
CA GLU A 287 -16.38 -14.06 -5.56
C GLU A 287 -17.51 -13.40 -4.75
N GLU A 288 -17.67 -13.76 -3.48
CA GLU A 288 -18.66 -13.18 -2.56
C GLU A 288 -18.37 -11.69 -2.31
N THR A 289 -17.11 -11.32 -2.08
CA THR A 289 -16.70 -9.94 -1.83
C THR A 289 -16.99 -9.05 -3.03
N PHE A 290 -16.47 -9.40 -4.20
CA PHE A 290 -16.69 -8.63 -5.42
C PHE A 290 -18.17 -8.65 -5.85
N SER A 291 -18.88 -9.77 -5.68
CA SER A 291 -20.31 -9.82 -6.03
C SER A 291 -21.15 -8.94 -5.11
N THR A 292 -20.83 -8.87 -3.81
CA THR A 292 -21.54 -8.00 -2.88
C THR A 292 -21.26 -6.54 -3.16
N ILE A 293 -20.02 -6.18 -3.51
CA ILE A 293 -19.70 -4.83 -4.01
C ILE A 293 -20.51 -4.54 -5.27
N GLU A 294 -20.45 -5.38 -6.30
CA GLU A 294 -21.13 -5.11 -7.58
C GLU A 294 -22.65 -5.03 -7.46
N ASN A 295 -23.26 -5.81 -6.57
CA ASN A 295 -24.69 -5.77 -6.28
C ASN A 295 -25.12 -4.62 -5.35
N SER A 296 -24.17 -3.90 -4.77
CA SER A 296 -24.47 -2.75 -3.93
C SER A 296 -24.96 -1.56 -4.75
N ASN A 297 -25.58 -0.59 -4.08
CA ASN A 297 -25.96 0.68 -4.71
C ASN A 297 -24.77 1.62 -4.96
N ILE A 298 -23.57 1.29 -4.46
CA ILE A 298 -22.39 2.16 -4.57
C ILE A 298 -21.53 1.86 -5.80
N THR A 299 -21.67 0.71 -6.44
CA THR A 299 -20.85 0.24 -7.57
C THR A 299 -20.67 1.29 -8.67
N LYS A 300 -21.77 1.95 -9.07
CA LYS A 300 -21.77 2.97 -10.12
C LYS A 300 -21.03 4.26 -9.74
N ARG A 301 -20.66 4.40 -8.47
CA ARG A 301 -19.96 5.56 -7.90
C ARG A 301 -18.50 5.23 -7.56
N ILE A 302 -18.06 3.98 -7.73
CA ILE A 302 -16.65 3.63 -7.62
C ILE A 302 -15.95 4.15 -8.88
N GLU A 303 -15.12 5.17 -8.69
CA GLU A 303 -14.44 5.88 -9.78
C GLU A 303 -13.07 5.27 -10.09
N ASN A 304 -12.48 4.53 -9.15
CA ASN A 304 -11.21 3.85 -9.33
C ASN A 304 -11.20 2.52 -8.58
N TYR A 305 -10.72 1.47 -9.25
CA TYR A 305 -10.51 0.14 -8.68
C TYR A 305 -9.03 -0.21 -8.77
N THR A 306 -8.43 -0.62 -7.66
CA THR A 306 -7.07 -1.18 -7.61
C THR A 306 -7.08 -2.54 -6.93
N VAL A 307 -6.27 -3.47 -7.45
CA VAL A 307 -6.06 -4.80 -6.89
C VAL A 307 -4.56 -5.08 -6.85
N ALA A 308 -4.02 -5.47 -5.70
CA ALA A 308 -2.62 -5.84 -5.51
C ALA A 308 -2.47 -7.34 -5.20
N LEU A 309 -1.54 -8.03 -5.87
CA LEU A 309 -1.27 -9.46 -5.65
C LEU A 309 -0.27 -9.74 -4.53
N SER A 310 0.36 -8.69 -3.99
CA SER A 310 1.30 -8.68 -2.85
C SER A 310 2.17 -9.93 -2.70
N PRO A 311 3.15 -10.15 -3.62
CA PRO A 311 4.11 -11.24 -3.52
C PRO A 311 4.82 -11.26 -2.16
N GLY A 312 4.89 -12.43 -1.53
CA GLY A 312 5.37 -12.59 -0.15
C GLY A 312 4.31 -12.43 0.93
N PHE A 313 3.06 -12.19 0.53
CA PHE A 313 1.88 -12.20 1.39
C PHE A 313 0.82 -13.15 0.80
N PHE A 314 0.28 -12.81 -0.38
CA PHE A 314 -0.73 -13.62 -1.07
C PHE A 314 -0.12 -14.72 -1.97
N PRO A 315 -0.44 -16.01 -1.74
CA PRO A 315 0.24 -17.11 -2.44
C PRO A 315 0.05 -17.16 -3.95
N VAL A 316 1.15 -17.41 -4.64
CA VAL A 316 1.26 -17.42 -6.10
C VAL A 316 0.35 -18.44 -6.76
N GLU A 317 0.14 -19.60 -6.14
CA GLU A 317 -0.74 -20.63 -6.70
C GLU A 317 -2.20 -20.17 -6.83
N PHE A 318 -2.60 -19.06 -6.19
CA PHE A 318 -3.95 -18.51 -6.26
C PHE A 318 -4.09 -17.36 -7.25
N TRP A 319 -3.00 -16.78 -7.75
CA TRP A 319 -3.03 -15.53 -8.52
C TRP A 319 -3.93 -15.62 -9.76
N LYS A 320 -3.65 -16.60 -10.63
CA LYS A 320 -4.34 -16.74 -11.92
C LYS A 320 -5.84 -16.96 -11.77
N GLU A 321 -6.23 -17.93 -10.95
CA GLU A 321 -7.63 -18.27 -10.72
C GLU A 321 -8.36 -17.13 -9.99
N SER A 322 -7.73 -16.45 -9.03
CA SER A 322 -8.31 -15.28 -8.36
C SER A 322 -8.63 -14.15 -9.33
N ILE A 323 -7.68 -13.80 -10.21
CA ILE A 323 -7.91 -12.80 -11.25
C ILE A 323 -9.00 -13.26 -12.24
N SER A 324 -9.07 -14.56 -12.55
CA SER A 324 -10.17 -15.10 -13.36
C SER A 324 -11.53 -14.92 -12.69
N VAL A 325 -11.63 -15.13 -11.37
CA VAL A 325 -12.86 -14.93 -10.59
C VAL A 325 -13.25 -13.44 -10.58
N ILE A 326 -12.31 -12.55 -10.29
CA ILE A 326 -12.54 -11.09 -10.28
C ILE A 326 -13.05 -10.62 -11.64
N ASN A 327 -12.41 -11.06 -12.74
CA ASN A 327 -12.83 -10.69 -14.09
C ASN A 327 -14.24 -11.20 -14.42
N ARG A 328 -14.60 -12.42 -14.01
CA ARG A 328 -15.96 -12.95 -14.19
C ARG A 328 -17.00 -12.07 -13.49
N VAL A 329 -16.70 -11.56 -12.30
CA VAL A 329 -17.62 -10.70 -11.55
C VAL A 329 -17.68 -9.29 -12.14
N LEU A 330 -16.53 -8.66 -12.40
CA LEU A 330 -16.45 -7.25 -12.80
C LEU A 330 -16.72 -6.98 -14.29
N ILE A 331 -16.49 -7.96 -15.16
CA ILE A 331 -16.55 -7.79 -16.63
C ILE A 331 -17.75 -8.53 -17.22
N GLU A 332 -18.03 -9.76 -16.80
CA GLU A 332 -19.10 -10.56 -17.43
C GLU A 332 -20.50 -10.21 -16.93
N LYS A 333 -20.63 -9.55 -15.77
CA LYS A 333 -21.91 -9.08 -15.21
C LYS A 333 -22.23 -7.61 -15.52
N SER A 334 -21.29 -6.85 -16.10
CA SER A 334 -21.48 -5.45 -16.51
C SER A 334 -22.00 -5.33 -17.93
#